data_AF-A0A7V9GB42-F1
#
_entry.id   AF-A0A7V9GB42-F1
#
_cell.length_a   1.000
_cell.length_b   1.000
_cell.length_c   1.000
_cell.angle_alpha   90.00
_cell.angle_beta   90.00
_cell.angle_gamma   90.00
#
_symmetry.space_group_name_H-M   'P 1'
#
loop_
_entity.id
_entity.type
_entity.pdbx_description
1 polymer ?
#
loop_
_entity_poly.entity_id
_entity_poly.type
_entity_poly.pdbx_seq_one_letter_code
_entity_poly.pdbx_strand_id
1 'polypeptide(L)'
;IYEVKAKVVINAAGVFCDEIRQLSNRNSNKIIAPSQGIHLVFSKSFLPGENALMIPKTSDGRVLFAIPWHDKILIGTTDTPIEKAELEPQAFAEEIKFILQTAENYLAKLPQREDVLSVFVGIRPLVKSGISQNTAKLSRDHTIEIDKSNLLTITGGKWTTYRRMAEDAVNQAVKIVGLSKKTSPTKDLKIHGFCQAAKQFGDLAIYGADAVKIQKLIAENPILAEKLHEDLPYCLAEIVWSVRHEMAQTVEDVLARRTHALFLDAKAAIEIAPTAAAIMAKELGKDEIWITEQINEFNKTAKNYLI
;
A
#
# COMPACT_ATOMS: atom_id res chain seq x y z
N ILE A 1 -6.74 -10.58 -25.80
CA ILE A 1 -5.58 -9.67 -25.93
C ILE A 1 -6.11 -8.36 -26.45
N TYR A 2 -5.83 -7.25 -25.77
CA TYR A 2 -6.19 -5.89 -26.23
C TYR A 2 -4.93 -5.19 -26.73
N GLU A 3 -5.04 -4.45 -27.84
CA GLU A 3 -3.94 -3.64 -28.37
C GLU A 3 -4.18 -2.16 -28.02
N VAL A 4 -3.15 -1.49 -27.48
CA VAL A 4 -3.21 -0.07 -27.12
C VAL A 4 -2.06 0.66 -27.81
N LYS A 5 -2.37 1.73 -28.55
CA LYS A 5 -1.39 2.58 -29.24
C LYS A 5 -1.09 3.82 -28.40
N ALA A 6 0.19 4.09 -28.16
CA ALA A 6 0.65 5.25 -27.40
C ALA A 6 1.87 5.89 -28.08
N LYS A 7 2.07 7.20 -27.86
CA LYS A 7 3.26 7.93 -28.36
C LYS A 7 4.52 7.63 -27.55
N VAL A 8 4.35 7.29 -26.27
CA VAL A 8 5.40 6.92 -25.31
C VAL A 8 4.80 5.99 -24.27
N VAL A 9 5.59 5.02 -23.81
CA VAL A 9 5.23 4.08 -22.76
C VAL A 9 6.11 4.34 -21.55
N ILE A 10 5.49 4.53 -20.38
CA ILE A 10 6.19 4.70 -19.10
C ILE A 10 6.02 3.41 -18.28
N ASN A 11 7.12 2.75 -17.98
CA ASN A 11 7.21 1.64 -17.04
C ASN A 11 7.44 2.19 -15.61
N ALA A 12 6.41 2.09 -14.77
CA ALA A 12 6.43 2.46 -13.36
C ALA A 12 6.04 1.25 -12.47
N ALA A 13 6.45 0.04 -12.86
CA ALA A 13 6.07 -1.21 -12.21
C ALA A 13 6.80 -1.52 -10.89
N GLY A 14 7.35 -0.50 -10.21
CA GLY A 14 8.02 -0.62 -8.91
C GLY A 14 9.14 -1.67 -8.92
N VAL A 15 9.00 -2.71 -8.08
CA VAL A 15 9.96 -3.82 -7.94
C VAL A 15 10.02 -4.72 -9.18
N PHE A 16 9.01 -4.65 -10.05
CA PHE A 16 8.88 -5.46 -11.26
C PHE A 16 9.36 -4.72 -12.52
N CYS A 17 9.95 -3.51 -12.41
CA CYS A 17 10.37 -2.76 -13.60
C CYS A 17 11.37 -3.53 -14.48
N ASP A 18 12.23 -4.37 -13.91
CA ASP A 18 13.19 -5.17 -14.68
C ASP A 18 12.50 -6.19 -15.60
N GLU A 19 11.39 -6.79 -15.19
CA GLU A 19 10.64 -7.73 -16.02
C GLU A 19 10.05 -7.03 -17.25
N ILE A 20 9.49 -5.82 -17.06
CA ILE A 20 8.97 -5.00 -18.16
C ILE A 20 10.10 -4.50 -19.08
N ARG A 21 11.25 -4.12 -18.53
CA ARG A 21 12.43 -3.73 -19.34
C ARG A 21 12.89 -4.89 -20.24
N GLN A 22 12.87 -6.12 -19.72
CA GLN A 22 13.27 -7.31 -20.46
C GLN A 22 12.27 -7.70 -21.57
N LEU A 23 11.00 -7.28 -21.49
CA LEU A 23 10.04 -7.43 -22.59
C LEU A 23 10.45 -6.58 -23.81
N SER A 24 11.00 -5.39 -23.58
CA SER A 24 11.53 -4.50 -24.63
C SER A 24 12.90 -4.94 -25.13
N ASN A 25 13.81 -5.25 -24.20
CA ASN A 25 15.19 -5.66 -24.51
C ASN A 25 15.63 -6.80 -23.59
N ARG A 26 15.61 -8.04 -24.11
CA ARG A 26 15.99 -9.25 -23.35
C ARG A 26 17.39 -9.22 -22.75
N ASN A 27 18.31 -8.42 -23.30
CA ASN A 27 19.69 -8.30 -22.83
C ASN A 27 19.88 -7.16 -21.80
N SER A 28 18.81 -6.52 -21.33
CA SER A 28 18.92 -5.45 -20.34
C SER A 28 19.40 -6.00 -18.98
N ASN A 29 20.49 -5.43 -18.45
CA ASN A 29 20.97 -5.73 -17.10
C ASN A 29 19.93 -5.34 -16.06
N LYS A 30 19.73 -6.19 -15.05
CA LYS A 30 18.86 -5.88 -13.90
C LYS A 30 19.38 -4.68 -13.13
N ILE A 31 18.53 -3.68 -12.92
CA ILE A 31 18.87 -2.48 -12.15
C ILE A 31 18.30 -2.51 -10.73
N ILE A 32 17.32 -3.37 -10.46
CA ILE A 32 16.68 -3.51 -9.14
C ILE A 32 17.45 -4.52 -8.27
N ALA A 33 17.61 -4.18 -7.00
CA ALA A 33 18.04 -5.04 -5.91
C ALA A 33 16.93 -5.03 -4.86
N PRO A 34 15.97 -5.98 -4.92
CA PRO A 34 14.82 -5.94 -4.03
C PRO A 34 15.23 -6.23 -2.59
N SER A 35 14.61 -5.53 -1.66
CA SER A 35 14.77 -5.77 -0.22
C SER A 35 13.42 -5.71 0.44
N GLN A 36 13.06 -6.72 1.23
CA GLN A 36 11.79 -6.74 1.94
C GLN A 36 11.90 -6.08 3.32
N GLY A 37 10.77 -5.59 3.79
CA GLY A 37 10.61 -5.14 5.17
C GLY A 37 9.22 -5.46 5.66
N ILE A 38 9.14 -5.88 6.92
CA ILE A 38 7.87 -6.25 7.55
C ILE A 38 7.43 -5.18 8.56
N HIS A 39 6.16 -5.24 8.92
CA HIS A 39 5.62 -4.58 10.11
C HIS A 39 4.71 -5.53 10.86
N LEU A 40 4.65 -5.37 12.18
CA LEU A 40 3.73 -6.07 13.07
C LEU A 40 2.71 -5.07 13.64
N VAL A 41 1.46 -5.48 13.75
CA VAL A 41 0.38 -4.66 14.32
C VAL A 41 -0.11 -5.26 15.63
N PHE A 42 -0.24 -4.40 16.64
CA PHE A 42 -0.65 -4.76 18.00
C PHE A 42 -1.82 -3.89 18.47
N SER A 43 -2.51 -4.35 19.51
CA SER A 43 -3.47 -3.51 20.26
C SER A 43 -2.79 -2.24 20.82
N LYS A 44 -3.48 -1.08 20.78
CA LYS A 44 -3.01 0.17 21.40
C LYS A 44 -2.61 0.05 22.88
N SER A 45 -3.08 -0.98 23.58
CA SER A 45 -2.70 -1.24 24.97
C SER A 45 -1.19 -1.50 25.18
N PHE A 46 -0.42 -1.78 24.13
CA PHE A 46 1.04 -1.93 24.19
C PHE A 46 1.80 -0.60 24.21
N LEU A 47 1.21 0.48 23.72
CA LEU A 47 1.75 1.84 23.71
C LEU A 47 0.57 2.83 23.83
N PRO A 48 0.02 3.04 25.03
CA PRO A 48 -1.23 3.80 25.23
C PRO A 48 -1.19 5.29 24.86
N GLY A 49 -0.03 5.84 24.49
CA GLY A 49 0.12 7.24 24.10
C GLY A 49 -0.24 7.51 22.65
N GLU A 50 -0.40 8.80 22.32
CA GLU A 50 -0.73 9.26 20.95
C GLU A 50 0.50 9.58 20.10
N ASN A 51 1.70 9.56 20.70
CA ASN A 51 2.94 9.91 20.02
C ASN A 51 3.61 8.67 19.42
N ALA A 52 4.16 8.82 18.22
CA ALA A 52 5.05 7.83 17.64
C ALA A 52 6.36 7.77 18.44
N LEU A 53 6.84 6.55 18.67
CA LEU A 53 8.14 6.28 19.28
C LEU A 53 9.15 5.95 18.17
N MET A 54 10.31 6.61 18.21
CA MET A 54 11.47 6.25 17.40
C MET A 54 12.53 5.60 18.28
N ILE A 55 12.92 4.37 17.96
CA ILE A 55 13.98 3.62 18.61
C ILE A 55 15.24 3.80 17.75
N PRO A 56 16.19 4.67 18.17
CA PRO A 56 17.26 5.15 17.29
C PRO A 56 18.38 4.14 17.06
N LYS A 57 18.48 3.11 17.90
CA LYS A 57 19.54 2.10 17.82
C LYS A 57 19.00 0.75 18.30
N THR A 58 18.67 -0.11 17.35
CA THR A 58 18.41 -1.53 17.59
C THR A 58 19.73 -2.29 17.81
N SER A 59 19.65 -3.58 18.15
CA SER A 59 20.81 -4.45 18.35
C SER A 59 21.77 -4.52 17.15
N ASP A 60 21.26 -4.28 15.95
CA ASP A 60 22.01 -4.24 14.68
C ASP A 60 22.22 -2.82 14.12
N GLY A 61 21.93 -1.78 14.91
CA GLY A 61 22.19 -0.39 14.55
C GLY A 61 21.17 0.27 13.61
N ARG A 62 20.04 -0.39 13.33
CA ARG A 62 18.91 0.18 12.59
C ARG A 62 18.03 1.07 13.47
N VAL A 63 17.08 1.74 12.82
CA VAL A 63 16.01 2.50 13.47
C VAL A 63 14.71 1.71 13.36
N LEU A 64 13.97 1.63 14.46
CA LEU A 64 12.62 1.05 14.50
C LEU A 64 11.63 2.13 14.95
N PHE A 65 10.39 2.05 14.48
CA PHE A 65 9.30 2.92 14.87
C PHE A 65 8.16 2.10 15.48
N ALA A 66 7.50 2.67 16.48
CA ALA A 66 6.19 2.22 16.95
C ALA A 66 5.22 3.40 16.79
N ILE A 67 4.21 3.24 15.93
CA ILE A 67 3.33 4.33 15.47
C ILE A 67 1.87 3.99 15.82
N PRO A 68 1.19 4.82 16.64
CA PRO A 68 -0.25 4.69 16.83
C PRO A 68 -1.02 4.84 15.51
N TRP A 69 -1.93 3.91 15.22
CA TRP A 69 -2.70 3.85 13.96
C TRP A 69 -4.06 3.17 14.19
N HIS A 70 -5.18 3.90 14.06
CA HIS A 70 -6.57 3.42 14.26
C HIS A 70 -6.78 2.55 15.51
N ASP A 71 -6.43 3.07 16.69
CA ASP A 71 -6.48 2.33 17.97
C ASP A 71 -5.66 1.03 18.01
N LYS A 72 -4.71 0.90 17.09
CA LYS A 72 -3.65 -0.11 17.05
C LYS A 72 -2.28 0.57 17.10
N ILE A 73 -1.22 -0.22 17.11
CA ILE A 73 0.17 0.24 16.98
C ILE A 73 0.84 -0.55 15.88
N LEU A 74 1.45 0.17 14.95
CA LEU A 74 2.28 -0.37 13.90
C LEU A 74 3.75 -0.33 14.33
N ILE A 75 4.41 -1.49 14.39
CA ILE A 75 5.82 -1.59 14.77
C ILE A 75 6.64 -2.13 13.59
N GLY A 76 7.67 -1.39 13.20
CA GLY A 76 8.54 -1.77 12.08
C GLY A 76 9.65 -0.75 11.81
N THR A 77 10.54 -1.00 10.86
CA THR A 77 10.52 -2.11 9.89
C THR A 77 11.86 -2.84 9.84
N THR A 78 11.90 -3.96 9.13
CA THR A 78 13.11 -4.68 8.75
C THR A 78 13.61 -4.28 7.36
N ASP A 79 14.81 -4.74 7.02
CA ASP A 79 15.44 -4.57 5.72
C ASP A 79 16.25 -5.82 5.39
N THR A 80 15.65 -6.72 4.63
CA THR A 80 16.19 -8.04 4.32
C THR A 80 16.29 -8.20 2.80
N PRO A 81 17.53 -8.26 2.24
CA PRO A 81 17.71 -8.49 0.81
C PRO A 81 17.05 -9.79 0.35
N ILE A 82 16.38 -9.76 -0.80
CA ILE A 82 15.76 -10.94 -1.42
C ILE A 82 16.27 -11.10 -2.86
N GLU A 83 16.23 -12.32 -3.38
CA GLU A 83 16.71 -12.59 -4.74
C GLU A 83 15.73 -12.13 -5.82
N LYS A 84 14.43 -12.28 -5.55
CA LYS A 84 13.35 -11.99 -6.48
C LYS A 84 12.18 -11.34 -5.75
N ALA A 85 11.55 -10.36 -6.41
CA ALA A 85 10.29 -9.82 -5.93
C ALA A 85 9.14 -10.81 -6.18
N GLU A 86 8.25 -10.90 -5.22
CA GLU A 86 7.04 -11.72 -5.27
C GLU A 86 5.81 -10.82 -5.19
N LEU A 87 4.69 -11.28 -5.76
CA LEU A 87 3.43 -10.54 -5.68
C LEU A 87 2.88 -10.52 -4.24
N GLU A 88 3.09 -11.62 -3.52
CA GLU A 88 2.58 -11.82 -2.16
C GLU A 88 3.72 -12.35 -1.26
N PRO A 89 4.66 -11.48 -0.84
CA PRO A 89 5.80 -11.88 -0.01
C PRO A 89 5.37 -12.21 1.42
N GLN A 90 6.06 -13.16 2.04
CA GLN A 90 5.79 -13.60 3.42
C GLN A 90 6.90 -13.17 4.38
N ALA A 91 6.53 -12.91 5.63
CA ALA A 91 7.48 -12.48 6.65
C ALA A 91 8.41 -13.62 7.06
N PHE A 92 9.71 -13.35 7.18
CA PHE A 92 10.64 -14.34 7.73
C PHE A 92 10.56 -14.41 9.26
N ALA A 93 10.80 -15.59 9.82
CA ALA A 93 10.72 -15.83 11.26
C ALA A 93 11.72 -14.95 12.04
N GLU A 94 12.89 -14.70 11.46
CA GLU A 94 13.95 -13.87 12.01
C GLU A 94 13.55 -12.40 12.06
N GLU A 95 12.77 -11.92 11.08
CA GLU A 95 12.26 -10.55 11.03
C GLU A 95 11.22 -10.30 12.11
N ILE A 96 10.29 -11.25 12.29
CA ILE A 96 9.28 -11.23 13.37
C ILE A 96 9.99 -11.21 14.73
N LYS A 97 10.93 -12.14 14.94
CA LYS A 97 11.70 -12.25 16.17
C LYS A 97 12.46 -10.95 16.48
N PHE A 98 13.09 -10.35 15.46
CA PHE A 98 13.82 -9.09 15.61
C PHE A 98 12.91 -7.96 16.11
N ILE A 99 11.72 -7.81 15.52
CA ILE A 99 10.78 -6.75 15.94
C ILE A 99 10.29 -7.00 17.37
N LEU A 100 9.87 -8.24 17.69
CA LEU A 100 9.41 -8.59 19.04
C LEU A 100 10.48 -8.29 20.09
N GLN A 101 11.69 -8.83 19.92
CA GLN A 101 12.82 -8.62 20.85
C GLN A 101 13.19 -7.15 21.01
N THR A 102 13.13 -6.37 19.93
CA THR A 102 13.41 -4.94 20.01
C THR A 102 12.31 -4.24 20.82
N ALA A 103 11.05 -4.59 20.57
CA ALA A 103 9.88 -3.94 21.17
C ALA A 103 9.73 -4.25 22.68
N GLU A 104 10.19 -5.40 23.16
CA GLU A 104 10.17 -5.80 24.58
C GLU A 104 10.69 -4.71 25.53
N ASN A 105 11.68 -3.93 25.11
CA ASN A 105 12.33 -2.91 25.94
C ASN A 105 11.57 -1.57 26.00
N TYR A 106 10.52 -1.39 25.19
CA TYR A 106 9.87 -0.10 24.98
C TYR A 106 8.36 -0.11 25.15
N LEU A 107 7.72 -1.28 25.10
CA LEU A 107 6.27 -1.42 25.23
C LEU A 107 5.83 -1.57 26.69
N ALA A 108 4.58 -1.20 26.97
CA ALA A 108 3.98 -1.28 28.29
C ALA A 108 3.76 -2.74 28.77
N LYS A 109 3.72 -3.69 27.83
CA LYS A 109 3.54 -5.12 28.06
C LYS A 109 4.56 -5.86 27.22
N LEU A 110 4.98 -7.04 27.68
CA LEU A 110 5.87 -7.92 26.92
C LEU A 110 5.12 -8.45 25.68
N PRO A 111 5.50 -8.08 24.45
CA PRO A 111 4.82 -8.54 23.25
C PRO A 111 5.14 -10.01 22.97
N GLN A 112 4.12 -10.81 22.70
CA GLN A 112 4.24 -12.19 22.23
C GLN A 112 3.73 -12.31 20.79
N ARG A 113 3.97 -13.48 20.18
CA ARG A 113 3.54 -13.74 18.79
C ARG A 113 2.02 -13.70 18.66
N GLU A 114 1.33 -14.23 19.66
CA GLU A 114 -0.12 -14.34 19.72
C GLU A 114 -0.82 -12.98 19.89
N ASP A 115 -0.09 -11.96 20.33
CA ASP A 115 -0.58 -10.58 20.46
C ASP A 115 -0.58 -9.83 19.11
N VAL A 116 0.05 -10.38 18.08
CA VAL A 116 0.10 -9.78 16.75
C VAL A 116 -1.24 -9.96 16.06
N LEU A 117 -1.89 -8.83 15.77
CA LEU A 117 -3.18 -8.79 15.08
C LEU A 117 -3.01 -8.93 13.56
N SER A 118 -1.88 -8.47 13.03
CA SER A 118 -1.53 -8.59 11.61
C SER A 118 -0.03 -8.44 11.40
N VAL A 119 0.52 -9.17 10.44
CA VAL A 119 1.86 -8.94 9.87
C VAL A 119 1.72 -8.60 8.39
N PHE A 120 2.49 -7.65 7.89
CA PHE A 120 2.53 -7.40 6.45
C PHE A 120 3.92 -7.05 5.95
N VAL A 121 4.15 -7.37 4.67
CA VAL A 121 5.46 -7.30 4.03
C VAL A 121 5.39 -6.41 2.81
N GLY A 122 6.39 -5.54 2.67
CA GLY A 122 6.59 -4.72 1.47
C GLY A 122 7.98 -4.93 0.90
N ILE A 123 8.09 -4.89 -0.43
CA ILE A 123 9.38 -4.99 -1.13
C ILE A 123 9.77 -3.60 -1.66
N ARG A 124 11.01 -3.20 -1.37
CA ARG A 124 11.60 -1.93 -1.79
C ARG A 124 12.31 -2.09 -3.14
N PRO A 125 12.03 -1.24 -4.14
CA PRO A 125 12.70 -1.28 -5.45
C PRO A 125 14.06 -0.56 -5.39
N LEU A 126 15.02 -1.05 -4.59
CA LEU A 126 16.32 -0.38 -4.49
C LEU A 126 17.09 -0.50 -5.81
N VAL A 127 17.84 0.54 -6.18
CA VAL A 127 18.60 0.57 -7.43
C VAL A 127 20.07 0.26 -7.16
N LYS A 128 20.66 -0.65 -7.93
CA LYS A 128 22.08 -1.00 -7.84
C LYS A 128 22.96 0.20 -8.18
N SER A 129 23.86 0.56 -7.27
CA SER A 129 24.88 1.58 -7.50
C SER A 129 25.93 1.07 -8.51
N GLY A 130 26.06 1.71 -9.68
CA GLY A 130 27.24 1.59 -10.54
C GLY A 130 27.07 1.15 -12.00
N ILE A 131 25.85 0.86 -12.51
CA ILE A 131 25.70 0.15 -13.80
C ILE A 131 25.80 1.02 -15.07
N SER A 132 25.74 2.35 -15.02
CA SER A 132 25.52 3.13 -16.24
C SER A 132 26.57 4.19 -16.58
N GLN A 133 27.19 4.01 -17.76
CA GLN A 133 28.03 5.00 -18.47
C GLN A 133 27.22 5.95 -19.39
N ASN A 134 25.91 5.71 -19.59
CA ASN A 134 25.05 6.52 -20.49
C ASN A 134 23.67 6.90 -19.93
N THR A 135 23.44 6.75 -18.63
CA THR A 135 22.24 7.32 -18.00
C THR A 135 22.54 8.75 -17.58
N ALA A 136 21.61 9.67 -17.78
CA ALA A 136 21.56 10.86 -16.94
C ALA A 136 21.36 10.38 -15.49
N LYS A 137 22.45 10.18 -14.74
CA LYS A 137 22.44 9.81 -13.31
C LYS A 137 21.91 11.00 -12.53
N LEU A 138 20.59 11.11 -12.44
CA LEU A 138 19.92 12.05 -11.56
C LEU A 138 19.73 11.39 -10.20
N SER A 139 20.69 11.64 -9.32
CA SER A 139 20.57 11.57 -7.84
C SER A 139 20.27 10.21 -7.19
N ARG A 140 20.61 10.11 -5.90
CA ARG A 140 20.35 8.99 -4.97
C ARG A 140 18.86 8.80 -4.63
N ASP A 141 17.96 9.51 -5.31
CA ASP A 141 16.54 9.54 -4.97
C ASP A 141 15.73 8.55 -5.82
N HIS A 142 15.77 8.65 -7.16
CA HIS A 142 15.07 7.76 -8.09
C HIS A 142 15.81 7.69 -9.44
N THR A 143 15.58 6.63 -10.21
CA THR A 143 16.26 6.41 -11.51
C THR A 143 15.26 6.50 -12.65
N ILE A 144 15.63 7.22 -13.71
CA ILE A 144 14.94 7.21 -14.99
C ILE A 144 15.88 6.66 -16.07
N GLU A 145 15.46 5.61 -16.77
CA GLU A 145 16.17 5.03 -17.91
C GLU A 145 15.27 5.06 -19.15
N ILE A 146 15.83 5.43 -20.30
CA ILE A 146 15.12 5.41 -21.57
C ILE A 146 15.90 4.48 -22.49
N ASP A 147 15.26 3.42 -22.98
CA ASP A 147 15.91 2.48 -23.89
C ASP A 147 15.81 2.93 -25.37
N LYS A 148 16.40 2.12 -26.27
CA LYS A 148 16.40 2.41 -27.72
C LYS A 148 15.01 2.34 -28.37
N SER A 149 14.02 1.72 -27.71
CA SER A 149 12.63 1.65 -28.16
C SER A 149 11.78 2.82 -27.64
N ASN A 150 12.39 3.75 -26.91
CA ASN A 150 11.72 4.84 -26.18
C ASN A 150 10.83 4.38 -25.02
N LEU A 151 11.07 3.19 -24.47
CA LEU A 151 10.47 2.78 -23.20
C LEU A 151 11.13 3.59 -22.08
N LEU A 152 10.36 4.44 -21.41
CA LEU A 152 10.82 5.19 -20.24
C LEU A 152 10.53 4.38 -18.99
N THR A 153 11.56 3.98 -18.25
CA THR A 153 11.40 3.32 -16.95
C THR A 153 11.70 4.30 -15.82
N ILE A 154 10.83 4.37 -14.82
CA ILE A 154 11.09 5.02 -13.54
C ILE A 154 11.05 4.00 -12.40
N THR A 155 12.07 3.99 -11.56
CA THR A 155 12.18 3.08 -10.41
C THR A 155 13.05 3.68 -9.30
N GLY A 156 13.20 2.99 -8.17
CA GLY A 156 13.70 3.57 -6.94
C GLY A 156 12.71 4.57 -6.36
N GLY A 157 13.20 5.61 -5.69
CA GLY A 157 12.34 6.61 -5.09
C GLY A 157 11.86 6.27 -3.70
N LYS A 158 11.06 7.20 -3.16
CA LYS A 158 10.34 7.05 -1.91
C LYS A 158 8.92 7.52 -2.12
N TRP A 159 8.01 7.01 -1.30
CA TRP A 159 6.65 7.53 -1.28
C TRP A 159 6.63 9.05 -1.07
N THR A 160 7.46 9.60 -0.18
CA THR A 160 7.52 11.04 0.09
C THR A 160 7.95 11.90 -1.11
N THR A 161 8.61 11.32 -2.13
CA THR A 161 9.08 12.04 -3.32
C THR A 161 8.27 11.71 -4.58
N TYR A 162 7.17 10.95 -4.48
CA TYR A 162 6.40 10.45 -5.62
C TYR A 162 5.99 11.54 -6.61
N ARG A 163 5.53 12.71 -6.12
CA ARG A 163 5.09 13.82 -6.97
C ARG A 163 6.22 14.36 -7.82
N ARG A 164 7.41 14.50 -7.23
CA ARG A 164 8.60 14.99 -7.94
C ARG A 164 9.10 13.96 -8.95
N MET A 165 9.11 12.69 -8.56
CA MET A 165 9.41 11.57 -9.45
C MET A 165 8.50 11.56 -10.68
N ALA A 166 7.19 11.72 -10.49
CA ALA A 166 6.22 11.79 -11.58
C ALA A 166 6.45 13.00 -12.49
N GLU A 167 6.72 14.18 -11.91
CA GLU A 167 7.07 15.38 -12.66
C GLU A 167 8.32 15.17 -13.54
N ASP A 168 9.37 14.58 -12.98
CA ASP A 168 10.61 14.30 -13.70
C ASP A 168 10.39 13.26 -14.82
N ALA A 169 9.62 12.19 -14.58
CA ALA A 169 9.25 11.21 -15.60
C ALA A 169 8.44 11.83 -16.76
N VAL A 170 7.39 12.60 -16.45
CA VAL A 170 6.56 13.27 -17.46
C VAL A 170 7.37 14.27 -18.26
N ASN A 171 8.27 15.02 -17.62
CA ASN A 171 9.17 15.95 -18.31
C ASN A 171 10.08 15.25 -19.32
N GLN A 172 10.55 14.04 -19.03
CA GLN A 172 11.33 13.25 -20.00
C GLN A 172 10.43 12.68 -21.10
N ALA A 173 9.23 12.19 -20.76
CA ALA A 173 8.27 11.69 -21.74
C ALA A 173 7.88 12.77 -22.77
N VAL A 174 7.65 14.01 -22.32
CA VAL A 174 7.37 15.18 -23.18
C VAL A 174 8.49 15.42 -24.19
N LYS A 175 9.75 15.26 -23.80
CA LYS A 175 10.91 15.39 -24.71
C LYS A 175 10.94 14.27 -25.74
N ILE A 176 10.70 13.02 -25.33
CA ILE A 176 10.68 11.84 -26.23
C ILE A 176 9.69 12.07 -27.38
N VAL A 177 8.49 12.58 -27.07
CA VAL A 177 7.43 12.77 -28.07
C VAL A 177 7.44 14.15 -28.74
N GLY A 178 8.43 15.00 -28.44
CA GLY A 178 8.56 16.34 -29.04
C GLY A 178 7.43 17.32 -28.69
N LEU A 179 6.80 17.16 -27.52
CA LEU A 179 5.75 18.08 -27.07
C LEU A 179 6.35 19.36 -26.47
N SER A 180 5.62 20.47 -26.56
CA SER A 180 6.00 21.73 -25.91
C SER A 180 6.08 21.54 -24.39
N LYS A 181 7.22 21.90 -23.79
CA LYS A 181 7.38 21.86 -22.34
C LYS A 181 6.40 22.82 -21.66
N LYS A 182 5.69 22.33 -20.64
CA LYS A 182 4.83 23.13 -19.76
C LYS A 182 5.27 22.94 -18.31
N THR A 183 5.05 23.96 -17.47
CA THR A 183 5.26 23.85 -16.03
C THR A 183 4.22 22.91 -15.44
N SER A 184 4.65 21.98 -14.57
CA SER A 184 3.74 21.07 -13.90
C SER A 184 2.90 21.81 -12.84
N PRO A 185 1.56 21.71 -12.86
CA PRO A 185 0.71 22.31 -11.82
C PRO A 185 0.65 21.45 -10.54
N THR A 186 1.29 20.27 -10.52
CA THR A 186 1.06 19.24 -9.47
C THR A 186 1.56 19.64 -8.09
N LYS A 187 2.36 20.70 -7.96
CA LYS A 187 2.83 21.19 -6.66
C LYS A 187 1.68 21.68 -5.78
N ASP A 188 0.71 22.36 -6.38
CA ASP A 188 -0.42 23.02 -5.69
C ASP A 188 -1.76 22.34 -6.01
N LEU A 189 -1.72 21.28 -6.82
CA LEU A 189 -2.90 20.50 -7.18
C LEU A 189 -3.39 19.68 -5.98
N LYS A 190 -4.58 20.02 -5.50
CA LYS A 190 -5.30 19.25 -4.49
C LYS A 190 -5.80 17.96 -5.14
N ILE A 191 -5.44 16.81 -4.58
CA ILE A 191 -5.93 15.51 -5.05
C ILE A 191 -7.42 15.33 -4.72
N HIS A 192 -8.04 14.33 -5.34
CA HIS A 192 -9.42 13.95 -5.05
C HIS A 192 -9.63 13.71 -3.54
N GLY A 193 -10.83 14.04 -3.04
CA GLY A 193 -11.16 13.96 -1.62
C GLY A 193 -10.58 15.09 -0.75
N PHE A 194 -9.74 16.01 -1.27
CA PHE A 194 -9.17 17.09 -0.44
C PHE A 194 -10.27 17.92 0.26
N CYS A 195 -10.20 17.98 1.59
CA CYS A 195 -11.05 18.82 2.43
C CYS A 195 -10.24 19.33 3.62
N GLN A 196 -10.24 20.65 3.83
CA GLN A 196 -9.48 21.27 4.92
C GLN A 196 -10.04 20.95 6.32
N ALA A 197 -11.36 20.74 6.41
CA ALA A 197 -12.07 20.46 7.66
C ALA A 197 -12.42 18.97 7.83
N ALA A 198 -11.67 18.05 7.22
CA ALA A 198 -11.99 16.61 7.19
C ALA A 198 -12.24 16.00 8.58
N LYS A 199 -11.54 16.49 9.63
CA LYS A 199 -11.72 16.05 11.02
C LYS A 199 -13.14 16.16 11.55
N GLN A 200 -13.96 17.06 10.99
CA GLN A 200 -15.38 17.21 11.40
C GLN A 200 -16.23 15.98 11.08
N PHE A 201 -15.74 15.10 10.19
CA PHE A 201 -16.46 13.90 9.76
C PHE A 201 -16.21 12.66 10.65
N GLY A 202 -15.46 12.81 11.75
CA GLY A 202 -15.18 11.70 12.67
C GLY A 202 -14.44 10.56 11.97
N ASP A 203 -14.95 9.34 12.09
CA ASP A 203 -14.37 8.13 11.49
C ASP A 203 -14.24 8.23 9.96
N LEU A 204 -15.14 8.98 9.31
CA LEU A 204 -15.11 9.21 7.86
C LEU A 204 -14.11 10.29 7.41
N ALA A 205 -13.32 10.86 8.33
CA ALA A 205 -12.34 11.90 8.00
C ALA A 205 -11.33 11.46 6.93
N ILE A 206 -11.06 10.16 6.81
CA ILE A 206 -10.16 9.59 5.78
C ILE A 206 -10.64 9.84 4.34
N TYR A 207 -11.96 10.00 4.13
CA TYR A 207 -12.57 10.26 2.82
C TYR A 207 -12.63 11.75 2.48
N GLY A 208 -12.30 12.63 3.42
CA GLY A 208 -12.31 14.07 3.23
C GLY A 208 -13.63 14.58 2.66
N ALA A 209 -13.60 15.20 1.48
CA ALA A 209 -14.79 15.80 0.86
C ALA A 209 -15.89 14.79 0.52
N ASP A 210 -15.54 13.52 0.34
CA ASP A 210 -16.50 12.47 -0.04
C ASP A 210 -17.26 11.89 1.15
N ALA A 211 -16.83 12.17 2.39
CA ALA A 211 -17.52 11.78 3.61
C ALA A 211 -19.00 12.21 3.61
N VAL A 212 -19.32 13.38 3.05
CA VAL A 212 -20.70 13.90 2.93
C VAL A 212 -21.57 12.96 2.09
N LYS A 213 -21.02 12.37 1.03
CA LYS A 213 -21.76 11.45 0.17
C LYS A 213 -21.96 10.10 0.85
N ILE A 214 -20.98 9.63 1.63
CA ILE A 214 -21.10 8.42 2.45
C ILE A 214 -22.18 8.63 3.53
N GLN A 215 -22.19 9.78 4.20
CA GLN A 215 -23.25 10.15 5.16
C GLN A 215 -24.64 10.18 4.48
N LYS A 216 -24.72 10.63 3.23
CA LYS A 216 -25.97 10.57 2.47
C LYS A 216 -26.41 9.13 2.18
N LEU A 217 -25.49 8.23 1.83
CA LEU A 217 -25.80 6.79 1.67
C LEU A 217 -26.39 6.21 2.96
N ILE A 218 -25.81 6.57 4.11
CA ILE A 218 -26.30 6.17 5.42
C ILE A 218 -27.70 6.76 5.70
N ALA A 219 -27.93 8.03 5.38
CA ALA A 219 -29.24 8.66 5.58
C ALA A 219 -30.34 8.01 4.73
N GLU A 220 -30.01 7.57 3.51
CA GLU A 220 -30.94 6.87 2.61
C GLU A 220 -31.19 5.42 3.02
N ASN A 221 -30.19 4.77 3.62
CA ASN A 221 -30.32 3.41 4.16
C ASN A 221 -29.61 3.29 5.52
N PRO A 222 -30.33 3.51 6.64
CA PRO A 222 -29.73 3.56 7.97
C PRO A 222 -28.97 2.31 8.41
N ILE A 223 -29.29 1.14 7.86
CA ILE A 223 -28.54 -0.10 8.14
C ILE A 223 -27.06 0.02 7.74
N LEU A 224 -26.74 0.92 6.79
CA LEU A 224 -25.37 1.12 6.34
C LEU A 224 -24.48 1.79 7.39
N ALA A 225 -25.05 2.34 8.45
CA ALA A 225 -24.30 2.87 9.60
C ALA A 225 -23.74 1.78 10.52
N GLU A 226 -24.21 0.53 10.39
CA GLU A 226 -23.75 -0.57 11.23
C GLU A 226 -22.25 -0.81 11.03
N LYS A 227 -21.54 -1.07 12.14
CA LYS A 227 -20.12 -1.40 12.10
C LYS A 227 -19.91 -2.75 11.41
N LEU A 228 -18.82 -2.86 10.66
CA LEU A 228 -18.38 -4.13 10.09
C LEU A 228 -17.89 -5.08 11.17
N HIS A 229 -17.14 -4.55 12.14
CA HIS A 229 -16.59 -5.30 13.27
C HIS A 229 -16.44 -4.38 14.48
N GLU A 230 -16.49 -4.90 15.70
CA GLU A 230 -16.35 -4.09 16.91
C GLU A 230 -14.93 -3.48 17.05
N ASP A 231 -13.91 -4.25 16.68
CA ASP A 231 -12.49 -3.86 16.72
C ASP A 231 -11.98 -3.03 15.53
N LEU A 232 -12.85 -2.72 14.56
CA LEU A 232 -12.51 -1.94 13.36
C LEU A 232 -13.33 -0.64 13.29
N PRO A 233 -12.76 0.46 12.79
CA PRO A 233 -13.43 1.75 12.74
C PRO A 233 -14.33 1.92 11.50
N TYR A 234 -14.81 0.82 10.91
CA TYR A 234 -15.49 0.83 9.61
C TYR A 234 -16.96 0.39 9.69
N CYS A 235 -17.79 0.93 8.80
CA CYS A 235 -19.21 0.64 8.64
C CYS A 235 -19.52 0.07 7.25
N LEU A 236 -20.73 -0.48 7.09
CA LEU A 236 -21.15 -1.09 5.82
C LEU A 236 -21.15 -0.09 4.64
N ALA A 237 -21.43 1.20 4.91
CA ALA A 237 -21.47 2.24 3.89
C ALA A 237 -20.15 2.40 3.12
N GLU A 238 -19.02 2.15 3.78
CA GLU A 238 -17.70 2.27 3.17
C GLU A 238 -17.45 1.20 2.11
N ILE A 239 -18.06 0.01 2.24
CA ILE A 239 -18.00 -1.05 1.22
C ILE A 239 -18.78 -0.61 -0.02
N VAL A 240 -20.00 -0.12 0.17
CA VAL A 240 -20.84 0.40 -0.93
C VAL A 240 -20.12 1.54 -1.65
N TRP A 241 -19.53 2.46 -0.89
CA TRP A 241 -18.75 3.57 -1.43
C TRP A 241 -17.55 3.07 -2.25
N SER A 242 -16.77 2.14 -1.69
CA SER A 242 -15.58 1.56 -2.34
C SER A 242 -15.90 0.95 -3.70
N VAL A 243 -17.02 0.23 -3.80
CA VAL A 243 -17.46 -0.39 -5.06
C VAL A 243 -17.92 0.65 -6.07
N ARG A 244 -18.78 1.58 -5.66
CA ARG A 244 -19.41 2.54 -6.57
C ARG A 244 -18.48 3.63 -7.07
N HIS A 245 -17.49 4.02 -6.26
CA HIS A 245 -16.71 5.25 -6.51
C HIS A 245 -15.20 5.04 -6.52
N GLU A 246 -14.69 3.93 -6.00
CA GLU A 246 -13.25 3.73 -5.83
C GLU A 246 -12.71 2.52 -6.60
N MET A 247 -13.50 2.00 -7.54
CA MET A 247 -13.14 0.84 -8.39
C MET A 247 -12.74 -0.40 -7.59
N ALA A 248 -13.30 -0.63 -6.40
CA ALA A 248 -13.10 -1.92 -5.73
C ALA A 248 -13.79 -3.02 -6.54
N GLN A 249 -13.04 -4.07 -6.90
CA GLN A 249 -13.54 -5.19 -7.71
C GLN A 249 -13.40 -6.53 -7.00
N THR A 250 -12.57 -6.61 -5.96
CA THR A 250 -12.38 -7.80 -5.13
C THR A 250 -12.58 -7.51 -3.65
N VAL A 251 -12.87 -8.53 -2.85
CA VAL A 251 -12.97 -8.38 -1.38
C VAL A 251 -11.67 -7.83 -0.80
N GLU A 252 -10.52 -8.25 -1.35
CA GLU A 252 -9.21 -7.73 -0.96
C GLU A 252 -9.05 -6.23 -1.28
N ASP A 253 -9.60 -5.72 -2.39
CA ASP A 253 -9.57 -4.29 -2.69
C ASP A 253 -10.22 -3.47 -1.59
N VAL A 254 -11.35 -3.94 -1.06
CA VAL A 254 -12.06 -3.27 0.04
C VAL A 254 -11.29 -3.45 1.34
N LEU A 255 -11.12 -4.69 1.78
CA LEU A 255 -10.65 -5.01 3.14
C LEU A 255 -9.15 -4.76 3.36
N ALA A 256 -8.33 -4.81 2.31
CA ALA A 256 -6.92 -4.45 2.43
C ALA A 256 -6.67 -3.00 2.01
N ARG A 257 -7.18 -2.56 0.86
CA ARG A 257 -6.72 -1.29 0.24
C ARG A 257 -7.61 -0.07 0.49
N ARG A 258 -8.92 -0.23 0.70
CA ARG A 258 -9.81 0.92 0.99
C ARG A 258 -10.01 1.14 2.48
N THR A 259 -10.21 0.06 3.23
CA THR A 259 -10.41 0.12 4.68
C THR A 259 -9.18 -0.31 5.48
N HIS A 260 -8.16 -0.95 4.91
CA HIS A 260 -7.03 -1.48 5.70
C HIS A 260 -7.40 -2.46 6.84
N ALA A 261 -8.62 -3.01 6.88
CA ALA A 261 -9.05 -3.99 7.88
C ALA A 261 -8.03 -5.14 8.00
N LEU A 262 -7.56 -5.70 6.88
CA LEU A 262 -6.58 -6.78 6.85
C LEU A 262 -5.25 -6.40 7.52
N PHE A 263 -4.83 -5.14 7.40
CA PHE A 263 -3.60 -4.64 8.02
C PHE A 263 -3.78 -4.32 9.50
N LEU A 264 -4.98 -3.92 9.93
CA LEU A 264 -5.24 -3.58 11.33
C LEU A 264 -5.47 -4.82 12.19
N ASP A 265 -6.22 -5.79 11.66
CA ASP A 265 -6.52 -7.06 12.32
C ASP A 265 -6.94 -8.10 11.27
N ALA A 266 -6.06 -9.07 11.02
CA ALA A 266 -6.28 -10.08 9.99
C ALA A 266 -7.40 -11.06 10.35
N LYS A 267 -7.63 -11.34 11.65
CA LYS A 267 -8.72 -12.22 12.11
C LYS A 267 -10.06 -11.54 11.91
N ALA A 268 -10.19 -10.31 12.39
CA ALA A 268 -11.40 -9.51 12.19
C ALA A 268 -11.71 -9.33 10.68
N ALA A 269 -10.69 -9.12 9.85
CA ALA A 269 -10.86 -9.00 8.40
C ALA A 269 -11.40 -10.30 7.76
N ILE A 270 -10.93 -11.47 8.20
CA ILE A 270 -11.45 -12.78 7.75
C ILE A 270 -12.91 -12.96 8.19
N GLU A 271 -13.24 -12.58 9.42
CA GLU A 271 -14.61 -12.69 9.96
C GLU A 271 -15.62 -11.84 9.18
N ILE A 272 -15.24 -10.63 8.77
CA ILE A 272 -16.12 -9.74 8.00
C ILE A 272 -16.12 -10.01 6.49
N ALA A 273 -15.24 -10.87 5.98
CA ALA A 273 -15.13 -11.16 4.55
C ALA A 273 -16.45 -11.64 3.91
N PRO A 274 -17.26 -12.52 4.53
CA PRO A 274 -18.55 -12.91 3.97
C PRO A 274 -19.53 -11.75 3.84
N THR A 275 -19.61 -10.87 4.85
CA THR A 275 -20.46 -9.68 4.84
C THR A 275 -20.02 -8.71 3.73
N ALA A 276 -18.72 -8.48 3.62
CA ALA A 276 -18.15 -7.64 2.57
C ALA A 276 -18.48 -8.20 1.17
N ALA A 277 -18.24 -9.50 0.96
CA ALA A 277 -18.52 -10.18 -0.30
C ALA A 277 -20.01 -10.07 -0.69
N ALA A 278 -20.93 -10.29 0.25
CA ALA A 278 -22.37 -10.19 -0.01
C ALA A 278 -22.79 -8.77 -0.43
N ILE A 279 -22.29 -7.74 0.25
CA ILE A 279 -22.55 -6.34 -0.11
C ILE A 279 -21.97 -6.03 -1.49
N MET A 280 -20.71 -6.40 -1.73
CA MET A 280 -20.05 -6.19 -3.02
C MET A 280 -20.79 -6.90 -4.15
N ALA A 281 -21.24 -8.13 -3.95
CA ALA A 281 -21.95 -8.90 -4.96
C ALA A 281 -23.26 -8.22 -5.37
N LYS A 282 -24.01 -7.69 -4.39
CA LYS A 282 -25.21 -6.90 -4.66
C LYS A 282 -24.91 -5.65 -5.50
N GLU A 283 -23.85 -4.92 -5.16
CA GLU A 283 -23.47 -3.68 -5.85
C GLU A 283 -22.89 -3.93 -7.25
N LEU A 284 -22.21 -5.05 -7.46
CA LEU A 284 -21.58 -5.44 -8.73
C LEU A 284 -22.50 -6.31 -9.62
N GLY A 285 -23.67 -6.72 -9.14
CA GLY A 285 -24.55 -7.66 -9.82
C GLY A 285 -23.94 -9.06 -9.99
N LYS A 286 -23.26 -9.56 -8.95
CA LYS A 286 -22.63 -10.89 -8.88
C LYS A 286 -23.50 -11.88 -8.11
N ASP A 287 -23.19 -13.16 -8.26
CA ASP A 287 -23.93 -14.28 -7.68
C ASP A 287 -23.20 -14.91 -6.47
N GLU A 288 -23.83 -15.93 -5.89
CA GLU A 288 -23.29 -16.70 -4.76
C GLU A 288 -21.98 -17.44 -5.09
N ILE A 289 -21.76 -17.79 -6.36
CA ILE A 289 -20.51 -18.41 -6.81
C ILE A 289 -19.37 -17.41 -6.65
N TRP A 290 -19.56 -16.18 -7.15
CA TRP A 290 -18.58 -15.11 -6.98
C TRP A 290 -18.31 -14.79 -5.51
N ILE A 291 -19.35 -14.77 -4.66
CA ILE A 291 -19.19 -14.57 -3.20
C ILE A 291 -18.25 -15.63 -2.63
N THR A 292 -18.52 -16.91 -2.92
CA THR A 292 -17.73 -18.03 -2.41
C THR A 292 -16.28 -17.98 -2.92
N GLU A 293 -16.08 -17.68 -4.20
CA GLU A 293 -14.75 -17.53 -4.80
C GLU A 293 -13.96 -16.40 -4.13
N GLN A 294 -14.57 -15.23 -3.96
CA GLN A 294 -13.91 -14.08 -3.34
C GLN A 294 -13.56 -14.30 -1.87
N ILE A 295 -14.43 -14.97 -1.10
CA ILE A 295 -14.11 -15.32 0.29
C ILE A 295 -12.91 -16.28 0.32
N ASN A 296 -12.87 -17.28 -0.56
CA ASN A 296 -11.78 -18.25 -0.61
C ASN A 296 -10.45 -17.61 -1.02
N GLU A 297 -10.47 -16.76 -2.05
CA GLU A 297 -9.29 -16.00 -2.51
C GLU A 297 -8.77 -15.09 -1.40
N PHE A 298 -9.65 -14.29 -0.80
CA PHE A 298 -9.29 -13.38 0.28
C PHE A 298 -8.71 -14.15 1.49
N ASN A 299 -9.37 -15.24 1.93
CA ASN A 299 -8.89 -16.03 3.06
C ASN A 299 -7.55 -16.72 2.77
N LYS A 300 -7.27 -17.05 1.51
CA LYS A 300 -5.96 -17.57 1.11
C LYS A 300 -4.87 -16.50 1.28
N THR A 301 -5.12 -15.28 0.84
CA THR A 301 -4.20 -14.14 1.02
C THR A 301 -4.05 -13.78 2.49
N ALA A 302 -5.17 -13.64 3.23
CA ALA A 302 -5.18 -13.20 4.62
C ALA A 302 -4.42 -14.14 5.58
N LYS A 303 -4.26 -15.42 5.23
CA LYS A 303 -3.40 -16.35 5.99
C LYS A 303 -1.95 -15.88 6.09
N ASN A 304 -1.45 -15.13 5.11
CA ASN A 304 -0.08 -14.58 5.15
C ASN A 304 0.09 -13.44 6.16
N TYR A 305 -1.03 -12.91 6.67
CA TYR A 305 -1.06 -11.82 7.63
C TYR A 305 -1.20 -12.32 9.08
N LEU A 306 -1.29 -13.64 9.27
CA LEU A 306 -1.35 -14.32 10.55
C LEU A 306 -0.01 -14.99 10.86
N ILE A 307 0.36 -15.07 12.15
CA ILE A 307 1.60 -15.72 12.62
C ILE A 307 1.39 -16.54 13.89
#